data_AF-A0A2P2PK92-F1
#
_entry.id   AF-A0A2P2PK92-F1
#
_cell.length_a   1.000
_cell.length_b   1.000
_cell.length_c   1.000
_cell.angle_alpha   90.00
_cell.angle_beta   90.00
_cell.angle_gamma   90.00
#
_symmetry.space_group_name_H-M   'P 1'
#
loop_
_entity.id
_entity.type
_entity.pdbx_description
1 polymer ?
#
loop_
_entity_poly.entity_id
_entity_poly.type
_entity_poly.pdbx_seq_one_letter_code
_entity_poly.pdbx_strand_id
1 'polypeptide(L)' 'MYNIDPTASMQEIHVNVHHASAYCMHIEKEDQKLWYHDIKYCLKTKKYPKRAIKNDKRTLRRLVMNFFLSGDILYK' A
#
# COMPACT_ATOMS: atom_id res chain seq x y z
N MET A 1 14.24 -5.36 35.48
CA MET A 1 13.13 -6.32 35.59
C MET A 1 11.90 -5.46 35.87
N TYR A 2 10.97 -5.33 34.90
CA TYR A 2 9.81 -4.45 35.06
C TYR A 2 8.78 -5.16 35.94
N ASN A 3 8.45 -4.58 37.08
CA ASN A 3 7.42 -5.09 37.99
C ASN A 3 6.06 -4.80 37.37
N ILE A 4 5.39 -5.83 36.85
CA ILE A 4 4.00 -5.74 36.40
C ILE A 4 3.14 -6.02 37.63
N ASP A 5 2.46 -5.00 38.13
CA ASP A 5 1.53 -5.12 39.25
C ASP A 5 0.29 -5.91 38.80
N PRO A 6 -0.01 -7.08 39.39
CA PRO A 6 -1.15 -7.90 39.01
C PRO A 6 -2.51 -7.25 39.35
N THR A 7 -2.51 -6.13 40.08
CA THR A 7 -3.71 -5.35 40.42
C THR A 7 -3.89 -4.11 39.54
N ALA A 8 -2.91 -3.78 38.68
CA ALA A 8 -3.06 -2.73 37.71
C ALA A 8 -4.14 -3.14 36.70
N SER A 9 -5.33 -2.55 36.86
CA SER A 9 -6.44 -2.62 35.93
C SER A 9 -5.94 -2.36 34.51
N MET A 10 -5.77 -3.44 33.74
CA MET A 10 -5.34 -3.37 32.35
C MET A 10 -6.54 -2.85 31.56
N GLN A 11 -6.44 -1.61 31.09
CA GLN A 11 -7.53 -0.99 30.35
C GLN A 11 -7.83 -1.81 29.09
N GLU A 12 -9.03 -2.39 29.03
CA GLU A 12 -9.47 -3.23 27.93
C GLU A 12 -9.59 -2.39 26.66
N ILE A 13 -8.91 -2.81 25.59
CA ILE A 13 -9.02 -2.16 24.29
C ILE A 13 -10.27 -2.72 23.60
N HIS A 14 -11.35 -1.95 23.63
CA HIS A 14 -12.56 -2.27 22.88
C HIS A 14 -12.36 -1.98 21.39
N VAL A 15 -12.23 -3.04 20.59
CA VAL A 15 -12.18 -2.95 19.14
C VAL A 15 -13.60 -3.13 18.59
N ASN A 16 -14.19 -2.06 18.09
CA ASN A 16 -15.48 -2.12 17.40
C ASN A 16 -15.29 -2.57 15.95
N VAL A 17 -15.89 -3.72 15.60
CA VAL A 17 -15.90 -4.23 14.23
C VAL A 17 -17.11 -3.63 13.50
N HIS A 18 -16.85 -2.73 12.55
CA HIS A 18 -17.90 -2.21 11.69
C HIS A 18 -18.13 -3.15 10.50
N HIS A 19 -19.37 -3.65 10.35
CA HIS A 19 -19.79 -4.47 9.20
C HIS A 19 -20.05 -3.65 7.93
N ALA A 20 -20.02 -2.33 8.02
CA ALA A 20 -20.02 -1.48 6.84
C ALA A 20 -18.66 -1.59 6.15
N SER A 21 -18.66 -1.82 4.84
CA SER A 21 -17.46 -1.63 4.03
C SER A 21 -16.92 -0.24 4.32
N ALA A 22 -15.73 -0.15 4.93
CA ALA A 22 -14.98 1.10 4.88
C ALA A 22 -14.93 1.46 3.41
N TYR A 23 -15.46 2.63 3.03
CA TYR A 23 -15.53 3.06 1.64
C TYR A 23 -14.10 3.14 1.08
N CYS A 24 -13.60 1.99 0.63
CA CYS A 24 -12.38 1.87 -0.10
C CYS A 24 -12.80 2.36 -1.46
N MET A 25 -12.54 3.66 -1.70
CA MET A 25 -12.62 4.30 -3.00
C MET A 25 -12.34 3.24 -4.05
N HIS A 26 -13.39 2.85 -4.77
CA HIS A 26 -13.31 1.86 -5.82
C HIS A 26 -12.49 2.52 -6.92
N ILE A 27 -11.17 2.51 -6.77
CA ILE A 27 -10.23 2.92 -7.81
C ILE A 27 -10.52 1.92 -8.92
N GLU A 28 -11.19 2.43 -9.95
CA GLU A 28 -11.75 1.70 -11.05
C GLU A 28 -10.80 0.59 -11.48
N LYS A 29 -11.32 -0.64 -11.40
CA LYS A 29 -10.60 -1.91 -11.53
C LYS A 29 -9.82 -2.06 -12.84
N GLU A 30 -10.06 -1.17 -13.80
CA GLU A 30 -9.47 -1.17 -15.13
C GLU A 30 -8.20 -0.29 -15.20
N ASP A 31 -8.27 0.94 -14.69
CA ASP A 31 -7.10 1.84 -14.56
C ASP A 31 -6.12 1.34 -13.49
N GLN A 32 -6.63 0.65 -12.48
CA GLN A 32 -5.79 0.08 -11.41
C GLN A 32 -4.78 -0.95 -11.92
N LYS A 33 -5.16 -1.66 -12.98
CA LYS A 33 -4.36 -2.75 -13.56
C LYS A 33 -3.12 -2.21 -14.26
N LEU A 34 -3.25 -1.12 -15.03
CA LEU A 34 -2.12 -0.56 -15.78
C LEU A 34 -1.02 -0.02 -14.85
N TRP A 35 -1.37 0.77 -13.84
CA TRP A 35 -0.35 1.32 -12.94
C TRP A 35 0.26 0.25 -12.03
N TYR A 36 -0.51 -0.77 -11.61
CA TYR A 36 0.05 -1.89 -10.84
C TYR A 36 1.17 -2.59 -11.63
N HIS A 37 0.90 -2.92 -12.90
CA HIS A 37 1.90 -3.56 -13.76
C HIS A 37 3.10 -2.64 -14.02
N ASP A 38 2.88 -1.34 -14.24
CA ASP A 38 3.95 -0.38 -14.49
C ASP A 38 4.82 -0.14 -13.24
N ILE A 39 4.23 -0.02 -12.04
CA ILE A 39 4.97 0.09 -10.77
C ILE A 39 5.78 -1.18 -10.51
N LYS A 40 5.14 -2.36 -10.64
CA LYS A 40 5.81 -3.65 -10.45
C LYS A 40 6.98 -3.80 -11.42
N TYR A 41 6.81 -3.41 -12.68
CA TYR A 41 7.88 -3.38 -13.68
C TYR A 41 9.01 -2.41 -13.28
N CYS A 42 8.66 -1.19 -12.84
CA CYS A 42 9.64 -0.19 -12.40
C CYS A 42 10.46 -0.68 -11.21
N LEU A 43 9.82 -1.29 -10.20
CA LEU A 43 10.50 -1.79 -9.01
C LEU A 43 11.45 -2.96 -9.32
N LYS A 44 11.06 -3.87 -10.23
CA LYS A 44 11.88 -5.01 -10.67
C LYS A 44 13.05 -4.60 -11.57
N THR A 45 12.79 -3.78 -12.58
CA THR A 45 13.78 -3.48 -13.64
C THR A 45 14.57 -2.19 -13.40
N LYS A 46 14.14 -1.37 -12.42
CA LYS A 46 14.62 0.01 -12.19
C LYS A 46 14.49 0.92 -13.42
N LYS A 47 13.58 0.59 -14.35
CA LYS A 47 13.32 1.33 -15.59
C LYS A 47 11.84 1.67 -15.74
N TYR A 48 11.55 2.80 -16.40
CA TYR A 48 10.18 3.17 -16.76
C TYR A 48 9.70 2.42 -18.01
N PRO A 49 8.38 2.17 -18.15
CA PRO A 49 7.80 1.64 -19.38
C PRO A 49 8.12 2.53 -20.59
N LYS A 50 8.36 1.93 -21.77
CA LYS A 50 8.66 2.69 -23.00
C LYS A 50 7.56 3.68 -23.39
N ARG A 51 6.30 3.34 -23.10
CA ARG A 51 5.12 4.16 -23.36
C ARG A 51 4.97 5.38 -22.44
N ALA A 52 5.69 5.42 -21.32
CA ALA A 52 5.51 6.48 -20.33
C ALA A 52 6.06 7.81 -20.86
N ILE A 53 5.18 8.80 -21.04
CA ILE A 53 5.59 10.16 -21.40
C ILE A 53 6.18 10.89 -20.17
N LYS A 54 6.74 12.09 -20.35
CA LYS A 54 7.42 12.83 -19.27
C LYS A 54 6.55 13.02 -18.02
N ASN A 55 5.26 13.28 -18.20
CA ASN A 55 4.31 13.41 -17.10
C ASN A 55 4.06 12.07 -16.40
N ASP A 56 3.87 10.99 -17.16
CA ASP A 56 3.68 9.64 -16.60
C ASP A 56 4.88 9.20 -15.77
N LYS A 57 6.11 9.49 -16.23
CA LYS A 57 7.33 9.18 -15.46
C LYS A 57 7.34 9.92 -14.12
N ARG A 58 6.88 11.17 -14.08
CA ARG A 58 6.78 11.94 -12.82
C ARG A 58 5.74 11.32 -11.89
N THR A 59 4.58 10.94 -12.41
CA THR A 59 3.52 10.29 -11.63
C THR A 59 3.98 8.92 -11.13
N LEU A 60 4.55 8.07 -12.00
CA LEU A 60 5.10 6.76 -11.64
C LEU A 60 6.20 6.87 -10.59
N ARG A 61 7.09 7.84 -10.68
CA ARG A 61 8.11 8.05 -9.64
C ARG A 61 7.48 8.29 -8.27
N ARG A 62 6.45 9.13 -8.20
CA ARG A 62 5.73 9.41 -6.95
C ARG A 62 5.01 8.18 -6.42
N LEU A 63 4.38 7.41 -7.30
CA LEU A 63 3.71 6.19 -6.93
C LEU A 63 4.70 5.13 -6.43
N VAL A 64 5.74 4.82 -7.20
CA VAL A 64 6.77 3.82 -6.85
C VAL A 64 7.40 4.09 -5.48
N MET A 65 7.57 5.36 -5.08
CA MET A 65 8.08 5.69 -3.74
C MET A 65 7.18 5.27 -2.58
N ASN A 66 5.88 5.08 -2.84
CA ASN A 66 4.90 4.66 -1.85
C ASN A 66 4.65 3.15 -1.86
N PHE A 67 5.40 2.37 -2.63
CA PHE A 67 5.23 0.92 -2.70
C PHE A 67 6.57 0.19 -2.65
N PHE A 68 6.56 -1.06 -2.19
CA PHE A 68 7.70 -1.97 -2.28
C PHE A 68 7.24 -3.37 -2.71
N LEU A 69 8.18 -4.16 -3.24
CA LEU A 69 7.94 -5.55 -3.60
C LEU A 69 8.46 -6.48 -2.51
N SER A 70 7.62 -7.42 -2.07
CA SER A 70 8.06 -8.62 -1.36
C SER A 70 7.77 -9.83 -2.24
N GLY A 71 8.84 -10.39 -2.81
CA GLY A 71 8.74 -11.36 -3.90
C GLY A 71 8.01 -10.79 -5.11
N ASP A 72 6.82 -11.33 -5.38
CA ASP A 72 5.95 -10.93 -6.48
C ASP A 72 4.73 -10.08 -6.08
N ILE A 73 4.56 -9.83 -4.78
CA ILE A 73 3.42 -9.09 -4.25
C ILE A 73 3.85 -7.65 -3.98
N LEU A 74 3.00 -6.70 -4.39
CA LEU A 74 3.20 -5.27 -4.19
C LEU A 74 2.52 -4.84 -2.89
N TYR A 75 3.28 -4.20 -2.00
CA TYR A 75 2.81 -3.65 -0.74
C TYR A 75 2.93 -2.14 -0.75
N LYS A 76 2.04 -1.47 -0.02
CA LYS A 76 2.06 -0.02 0.21
C LYS A 76 2.70 0.26 1.55
#